data_AF-A0A2N0QQY3-F1
#
_entry.id   AF-A0A2N0QQY3-F1
#
_cell.length_a   1.000
_cell.length_b   1.000
_cell.length_c   1.000
_cell.angle_alpha   90.00
_cell.angle_beta   90.00
_cell.angle_gamma   90.00
#
_symmetry.space_group_name_H-M   'P 1'
#
loop_
_entity.id
_entity.type
_entity.pdbx_description
1 polymer ?
#
loop_
_entity_poly.entity_id
_entity_poly.type
_entity_poly.pdbx_seq_one_letter_code
_entity_poly.pdbx_strand_id
1 'polypeptide(L)'
;MATELEVSPILGKQKKRQDKVTKKRKLSSGQQYMDNYHDSTDLPDELAQVNNKVKIEIESETNLTITFDGWTSHIYRSIWNFIVITPSRKKYLYQLSDLSECLHTAEYLSSVIEKVIVDIEIDQISAVVSDNASNVKKACEIIQDKFPTIKNVRCIMHCINLIACDIVKEEFGDRKADCWRWVEIILQNTLDYGKKTVLALEAKSATLADCFLSLAKLAAMLNKSRFRSAALKKVSLKKIIKCVVAIDEEDPFDLDLSIAKQSSLNWWKLIATDPKPELLPKVVCYLLSICPNSATCERGFSTLGWLFERRLNLKLTTLESMYKLITYWKSNSKTELDYYGVDQRKN
;
A
#
# COMPACT_ATOMS: atom_id res chain seq x y z
N MET A 1 14.69 25.90 58.84
CA MET A 1 14.02 27.20 58.96
C MET A 1 14.98 28.28 58.49
N ALA A 2 14.79 28.73 57.25
CA ALA A 2 15.23 29.98 56.62
C ALA A 2 15.14 29.74 55.11
N THR A 3 14.26 30.48 54.42
CA THR A 3 14.54 31.41 53.29
C THR A 3 13.31 31.57 52.39
N GLU A 4 12.78 32.80 52.46
CA GLU A 4 12.32 33.69 51.38
C GLU A 4 11.30 33.19 50.34
N LEU A 5 10.10 33.77 50.47
CA LEU A 5 9.05 33.90 49.47
C LEU A 5 9.11 35.33 48.89
N GLU A 6 9.25 35.48 47.57
CA GLU A 6 8.97 36.73 46.87
C GLU A 6 7.87 36.54 45.80
N VAL A 7 6.86 37.39 45.92
CA VAL A 7 5.67 37.49 45.07
C VAL A 7 5.95 38.58 44.01
N SER A 8 5.78 38.26 42.73
CA SER A 8 5.99 39.19 41.60
C SER A 8 4.77 40.11 41.35
N PRO A 9 4.95 41.41 41.01
CA PRO A 9 3.85 42.31 40.68
C PRO A 9 3.57 42.40 39.17
N ILE A 10 2.32 42.14 38.81
CA ILE A 10 1.69 42.52 37.55
C ILE A 10 1.26 43.98 37.68
N LEU A 11 1.93 44.92 37.00
CA LEU A 11 1.35 46.17 36.44
C LEU A 11 2.49 46.98 35.82
N GLY A 12 2.52 47.06 34.49
CA GLY A 12 3.45 47.97 33.81
C GLY A 12 3.93 47.53 32.44
N LYS A 13 3.02 47.27 31.50
CA LYS A 13 3.33 47.21 30.05
C LYS A 13 2.08 47.38 29.17
N GLN A 14 1.22 48.33 29.54
CA GLN A 14 0.19 48.90 28.65
C GLN A 14 0.47 50.41 28.45
N LYS A 15 1.59 50.75 27.80
CA LYS A 15 1.85 52.06 27.17
C LYS A 15 3.23 52.02 26.50
N LYS A 16 3.27 51.50 25.27
CA LYS A 16 4.32 51.71 24.25
C LYS A 16 3.88 51.02 22.93
N ARG A 17 2.68 51.40 22.47
CA ARG A 17 2.16 51.17 21.12
C ARG A 17 1.74 52.53 20.58
N GLN A 18 2.72 53.30 20.14
CA GLN A 18 2.62 54.39 19.15
C GLN A 18 4.02 54.99 18.98
N ASP A 19 4.35 55.35 17.75
CA ASP A 19 5.57 56.00 17.29
C ASP A 19 6.78 55.12 17.00
N LYS A 20 6.77 54.52 15.80
CA LYS A 20 7.94 54.45 14.91
C LYS A 20 7.50 54.11 13.48
N VAL A 21 6.91 55.10 12.83
CA VAL A 21 6.74 55.16 11.37
C VAL A 21 7.98 55.84 10.77
N THR A 22 8.35 55.40 9.56
CA THR A 22 9.31 55.99 8.62
C THR A 22 10.81 55.83 8.88
N LYS A 23 11.43 54.85 8.18
CA LYS A 23 12.73 55.02 7.51
C LYS A 23 12.76 54.14 6.24
N LYS A 24 12.44 54.75 5.09
CA LYS A 24 12.68 54.19 3.74
C LYS A 24 14.19 53.97 3.56
N ARG A 25 14.62 52.74 3.32
CA ARG A 25 15.94 52.45 2.72
C ARG A 25 15.76 52.43 1.20
N LYS A 26 16.49 53.29 0.49
CA LYS A 26 16.65 53.24 -0.98
C LYS A 26 17.44 51.98 -1.32
N LEU A 27 16.85 51.07 -2.10
CA LEU A 27 17.56 49.96 -2.75
C LEU A 27 17.87 50.39 -4.19
N SER A 28 19.12 50.12 -4.60
CA SER A 28 19.68 50.41 -5.92
C SER A 28 18.96 49.61 -7.01
N SER A 29 18.82 50.25 -8.17
CA SER A 29 18.33 49.68 -9.43
C SER A 29 19.03 48.36 -9.79
N GLY A 30 18.29 47.26 -9.80
CA GLY A 30 18.77 45.98 -10.31
C GLY A 30 18.23 44.75 -9.58
N GLN A 31 16.91 44.60 -9.47
CA GLN A 31 16.23 43.35 -9.10
C GLN A 31 14.75 43.49 -9.45
N GLN A 32 14.40 43.11 -10.68
CA GLN A 32 13.04 43.08 -11.16
C GLN A 32 12.62 41.63 -11.37
N TYR A 33 11.62 41.23 -10.58
CA TYR A 33 10.64 40.15 -10.76
C TYR A 33 11.10 38.69 -10.64
N MET A 34 10.92 38.13 -9.44
CA MET A 34 10.40 36.77 -9.19
C MET A 34 9.50 36.77 -7.94
N ASP A 35 8.64 37.78 -7.81
CA ASP A 35 7.55 37.78 -6.82
C ASP A 35 6.23 37.70 -7.59
N ASN A 36 5.82 36.46 -7.91
CA ASN A 36 4.45 36.07 -8.28
C ASN A 36 4.41 34.53 -8.30
N TYR A 37 4.54 33.91 -7.12
CA TYR A 37 4.05 32.55 -6.92
C TYR A 37 2.64 32.69 -6.35
N HIS A 38 1.64 32.41 -7.19
CA HIS A 38 0.21 32.40 -6.89
C HIS A 38 -0.04 31.68 -5.57
N ASP A 39 -0.53 32.41 -4.57
CA ASP A 39 -1.93 32.56 -4.17
C ASP A 39 -2.59 31.24 -3.73
N SER A 40 -3.21 31.30 -2.56
CA SER A 40 -3.66 30.20 -1.70
C SER A 40 -4.89 29.40 -2.22
N THR A 41 -5.14 29.45 -3.53
CA THR A 41 -6.32 28.88 -4.21
C THR A 41 -6.05 27.61 -5.01
N ASP A 42 -4.77 27.23 -5.23
CA ASP A 42 -4.45 26.16 -6.19
C ASP A 42 -4.75 24.73 -5.70
N LEU A 43 -4.62 24.47 -4.39
CA LEU A 43 -4.75 23.11 -3.84
C LEU A 43 -6.18 22.53 -3.93
N PRO A 44 -7.25 23.30 -3.60
CA PRO A 44 -8.63 22.81 -3.76
C PRO A 44 -9.00 22.55 -5.22
N ASP A 45 -8.54 23.40 -6.14
CA ASP A 45 -8.84 23.29 -7.57
C ASP A 45 -8.10 22.09 -8.20
N GLU A 46 -6.81 21.93 -7.89
CA GLU A 46 -6.04 20.76 -8.31
C GLU A 46 -6.65 19.47 -7.75
N LEU A 47 -7.03 19.46 -6.47
CA LEU A 47 -7.69 18.32 -5.85
C LEU A 47 -9.02 17.98 -6.54
N ALA A 48 -9.83 18.98 -6.88
CA ALA A 48 -11.09 18.76 -7.59
C ALA A 48 -10.86 18.14 -8.97
N GLN A 49 -9.86 18.63 -9.71
CA GLN A 49 -9.47 18.07 -11.00
C GLN A 49 -8.98 16.62 -10.86
N VAL A 50 -8.08 16.35 -9.89
CA VAL A 50 -7.57 15.00 -9.63
C VAL A 50 -8.68 14.05 -9.21
N ASN A 51 -9.58 14.47 -8.32
CA ASN A 51 -10.72 13.65 -7.90
C ASN A 51 -11.63 13.31 -9.08
N ASN A 52 -11.90 14.26 -9.98
CA ASN A 52 -12.68 14.01 -11.18
C ASN A 52 -11.98 13.02 -12.12
N LYS A 53 -10.66 13.19 -12.36
CA LYS A 53 -9.88 12.25 -13.18
C LYS A 53 -9.88 10.84 -12.60
N VAL A 54 -9.64 10.71 -11.30
CA VAL A 54 -9.66 9.41 -10.60
C VAL A 54 -11.04 8.77 -10.66
N LYS A 55 -12.10 9.55 -10.44
CA LYS A 55 -13.47 9.06 -10.51
C LYS A 55 -13.80 8.50 -11.90
N ILE A 56 -13.53 9.26 -12.96
CA ILE A 56 -13.76 8.82 -14.34
C ILE A 56 -12.99 7.53 -14.65
N GLU A 57 -11.73 7.44 -14.20
CA GLU A 57 -10.93 6.23 -14.41
C GLU A 57 -11.51 5.03 -13.65
N ILE A 58 -11.91 5.19 -12.40
CA ILE A 58 -12.55 4.13 -11.60
C ILE A 58 -13.85 3.67 -12.25
N GLU A 59 -14.74 4.60 -12.64
CA GLU A 59 -16.02 4.30 -13.31
C GLU A 59 -15.84 3.61 -14.67
N SER A 60 -14.68 3.80 -15.33
CA SER A 60 -14.39 3.17 -16.62
C SER A 60 -13.80 1.75 -16.52
N GLU A 61 -13.35 1.35 -15.32
CA GLU A 61 -12.58 0.12 -15.11
C GLU A 61 -13.44 -0.99 -14.48
N THR A 62 -13.00 -2.23 -14.63
CA THR A 62 -13.60 -3.39 -13.94
C THR A 62 -12.51 -4.23 -13.31
N ASN A 63 -12.88 -5.11 -12.39
CA ASN A 63 -11.94 -5.92 -11.63
C ASN A 63 -11.02 -5.13 -10.70
N LEU A 64 -11.57 -4.10 -10.08
CA LEU A 64 -10.92 -3.29 -9.07
C LEU A 64 -10.64 -4.12 -7.82
N THR A 65 -9.53 -3.81 -7.16
CA THR A 65 -9.21 -4.35 -5.84
C THR A 65 -9.25 -3.22 -4.82
N ILE A 66 -10.05 -3.38 -3.76
CA ILE A 66 -10.05 -2.45 -2.64
C ILE A 66 -9.08 -2.98 -1.59
N THR A 67 -8.05 -2.21 -1.27
CA THR A 67 -7.14 -2.52 -0.17
C THR A 67 -7.37 -1.53 0.96
N PHE A 68 -7.44 -2.00 2.20
CA PHE A 68 -7.63 -1.12 3.34
C PHE A 68 -6.88 -1.62 4.55
N ASP A 69 -6.56 -0.69 5.44
CA ASP A 69 -5.80 -0.96 6.64
C ASP A 69 -6.05 0.13 7.69
N GLY A 70 -5.75 -0.18 8.95
CA GLY A 70 -5.93 0.70 10.09
C GLY A 70 -4.59 1.08 10.72
N TRP A 71 -4.42 2.37 11.02
CA TRP A 71 -3.25 2.89 11.72
C TRP A 71 -3.67 3.67 12.96
N THR A 72 -3.07 3.33 14.09
CA THR A 72 -3.20 4.13 15.31
C THR A 72 -2.10 5.18 15.36
N SER A 73 -2.50 6.44 15.31
CA SER A 73 -1.60 7.58 15.44
C SER A 73 -1.05 7.73 16.85
N HIS A 74 0.05 8.49 16.97
CA HIS A 74 0.65 8.88 18.26
C HIS A 74 -0.28 9.65 19.20
N ILE A 75 -1.36 10.24 18.66
CA ILE A 75 -2.42 10.92 19.43
C ILE A 75 -3.65 10.01 19.65
N TYR A 76 -3.47 8.69 19.55
CA TYR A 76 -4.50 7.66 19.74
C TYR A 76 -5.69 7.72 18.79
N ARG A 77 -5.54 8.38 17.63
CA ARG A 77 -6.54 8.30 16.57
C ARG A 77 -6.40 7.02 15.74
N SER A 78 -7.50 6.33 15.50
CA SER A 78 -7.61 5.15 14.64
C SER A 78 -8.00 5.58 13.23
N ILE A 79 -7.01 5.77 12.36
CA ILE A 79 -7.21 6.25 11.00
C ILE A 79 -7.15 5.06 10.05
N TRP A 80 -8.17 4.94 9.22
CA TRP A 80 -8.29 3.89 8.21
C TRP A 80 -8.12 4.49 6.83
N ASN A 81 -7.38 3.80 5.97
CA ASN A 81 -7.29 4.18 4.56
C ASN A 81 -7.97 3.14 3.68
N PHE A 82 -8.62 3.62 2.63
CA PHE A 82 -9.21 2.77 1.59
C PHE A 82 -8.57 3.17 0.28
N ILE A 83 -7.88 2.23 -0.35
CA ILE A 83 -7.14 2.43 -1.58
C ILE A 83 -7.74 1.53 -2.65
N VAL A 84 -8.09 2.13 -3.79
CA VAL A 84 -8.55 1.40 -4.97
C VAL A 84 -7.35 1.12 -5.86
N ILE A 85 -7.23 -0.12 -6.30
CA ILE A 85 -6.19 -0.59 -7.22
C ILE A 85 -6.84 -1.06 -8.50
N THR A 86 -6.47 -0.45 -9.62
CA THR A 86 -6.95 -0.80 -10.95
C THR A 86 -6.27 -2.09 -11.47
N PRO A 87 -6.81 -2.76 -12.51
CA PRO A 87 -6.12 -3.86 -13.18
C PRO A 87 -4.76 -3.45 -13.76
N SER A 88 -4.63 -2.18 -14.17
CA SER A 88 -3.39 -1.55 -14.62
C SER A 88 -2.43 -1.18 -13.47
N ARG A 89 -2.78 -1.56 -12.23
CA ARG A 89 -1.95 -1.46 -11.01
C ARG A 89 -1.67 -0.02 -10.58
N LYS A 90 -2.52 0.91 -11.03
CA LYS A 90 -2.59 2.24 -10.46
C LYS A 90 -3.30 2.18 -9.12
N LYS A 91 -2.86 3.04 -8.21
CA LYS A 91 -3.25 3.03 -6.79
C LYS A 91 -3.75 4.41 -6.43
N TYR A 92 -4.99 4.48 -5.97
CA TYR A 92 -5.65 5.73 -5.62
C TYR A 92 -6.17 5.66 -4.20
N LEU A 93 -5.85 6.67 -3.38
CA LEU A 93 -6.56 6.84 -2.12
C LEU A 93 -8.01 7.22 -2.43
N TYR A 94 -8.96 6.37 -2.06
CA TYR A 94 -10.37 6.65 -2.21
C TYR A 94 -10.87 7.53 -1.07
N GLN A 95 -10.60 7.13 0.18
CA GLN A 95 -10.94 7.90 1.38
C GLN A 95 -10.02 7.60 2.56
N LEU A 96 -9.95 8.55 3.50
CA LEU A 96 -9.51 8.29 4.87
C LEU A 96 -10.72 8.33 5.80
N SER A 97 -10.73 7.47 6.80
CA SER A 97 -11.79 7.44 7.82
C SER A 97 -11.19 7.50 9.20
N ASP A 98 -11.67 8.42 10.02
CA ASP A 98 -11.35 8.45 11.45
C ASP A 98 -12.37 7.60 12.19
N LEU A 99 -11.91 6.45 12.69
CA LEU A 99 -12.71 5.47 13.41
C LEU A 99 -12.34 5.45 14.91
N SER A 100 -11.72 6.51 15.44
CA SER A 100 -11.20 6.56 16.81
C SER A 100 -12.26 6.35 17.89
N GLU A 101 -13.47 6.86 17.66
CA GLU A 101 -14.59 6.78 18.61
C GLU A 101 -15.38 5.46 18.47
N CYS A 102 -14.91 4.52 17.66
CA CYS A 102 -15.63 3.30 17.34
C CYS A 102 -15.03 2.09 18.06
N LEU A 103 -15.88 1.13 18.43
CA LEU A 103 -15.47 -0.11 19.11
C LEU A 103 -14.72 -1.10 18.20
N HIS A 104 -14.49 -0.75 16.92
CA HIS A 104 -13.87 -1.60 15.89
C HIS A 104 -14.40 -3.04 15.85
N THR A 105 -15.71 -3.21 16.08
CA THR A 105 -16.36 -4.51 15.95
C THR A 105 -16.40 -4.94 14.48
N ALA A 106 -16.56 -6.24 14.24
CA ALA A 106 -16.62 -6.77 12.88
C ALA A 106 -17.81 -6.19 12.10
N GLU A 107 -18.95 -6.00 12.77
CA GLU A 107 -20.19 -5.48 12.21
C GLU A 107 -20.08 -4.00 11.85
N TYR A 108 -19.38 -3.22 12.68
CA TYR A 108 -19.14 -1.82 12.37
C TYR A 108 -18.18 -1.68 11.19
N LEU A 109 -17.06 -2.40 11.23
CA LEU A 109 -16.08 -2.39 10.14
C LEU A 109 -16.70 -2.86 8.82
N SER A 110 -17.54 -3.91 8.84
CA SER A 110 -18.24 -4.35 7.63
C SER A 110 -19.17 -3.26 7.10
N SER A 111 -19.87 -2.52 7.95
CA SER A 111 -20.70 -1.39 7.51
C SER A 111 -19.89 -0.26 6.85
N VAL A 112 -18.65 -0.01 7.30
CA VAL A 112 -17.76 1.00 6.68
C VAL A 112 -17.25 0.50 5.33
N ILE A 113 -16.81 -0.77 5.25
CA ILE A 113 -16.34 -1.38 4.01
C ILE A 113 -17.47 -1.44 2.97
N GLU A 114 -18.68 -1.80 3.40
CA GLU A 114 -19.86 -1.86 2.55
C GLU A 114 -20.15 -0.51 1.88
N LYS A 115 -20.09 0.60 2.63
CA LYS A 115 -20.29 1.94 2.06
C LYS A 115 -19.32 2.21 0.92
N VAL A 116 -18.03 1.89 1.10
CA VAL A 116 -17.02 2.07 0.05
C VAL A 116 -17.31 1.20 -1.18
N ILE A 117 -17.73 -0.05 -0.97
CA ILE A 117 -18.10 -0.96 -2.06
C ILE A 117 -19.29 -0.42 -2.85
N VAL A 118 -20.32 0.04 -2.16
CA VAL A 118 -21.54 0.58 -2.78
C VAL A 118 -21.27 1.89 -3.51
N ASP A 119 -20.42 2.77 -2.95
CA ASP A 119 -20.09 4.07 -3.56
C ASP A 119 -19.28 3.93 -4.87
N ILE A 120 -18.49 2.86 -5.02
CA ILE A 120 -17.73 2.59 -6.25
C ILE A 120 -18.59 1.88 -7.30
N GLU A 121 -19.38 0.89 -6.88
CA GLU A 121 -20.18 -0.09 -7.64
C GLU A 121 -19.68 -1.53 -7.44
N ILE A 122 -20.60 -2.40 -6.99
CA ILE A 122 -20.31 -3.80 -6.63
C ILE A 122 -19.74 -4.59 -7.81
N ASP A 123 -20.30 -4.39 -9.02
CA ASP A 123 -19.94 -5.16 -10.21
C ASP A 123 -18.53 -4.83 -10.75
N GLN A 124 -17.96 -3.68 -10.35
CA GLN A 124 -16.60 -3.31 -10.71
C GLN A 124 -15.55 -3.98 -9.82
N ILE A 125 -15.91 -4.50 -8.65
CA ILE A 125 -14.96 -4.95 -7.62
C ILE A 125 -14.76 -6.46 -7.67
N SER A 126 -13.52 -6.91 -7.84
CA SER A 126 -13.18 -8.35 -7.77
C SER A 126 -12.86 -8.80 -6.36
N ALA A 127 -12.19 -7.96 -5.57
CA ALA A 127 -11.64 -8.39 -4.29
C ALA A 127 -11.46 -7.24 -3.29
N VAL A 128 -11.54 -7.59 -2.01
CA VAL A 128 -11.10 -6.77 -0.87
C VAL A 128 -9.86 -7.39 -0.25
N VAL A 129 -8.88 -6.55 0.11
CA VAL A 129 -7.61 -6.99 0.70
C VAL A 129 -7.26 -6.20 1.94
N SER A 130 -7.01 -6.92 3.02
CA SER A 130 -6.66 -6.36 4.31
C SER A 130 -5.72 -7.29 5.07
N ASP A 131 -5.25 -6.84 6.23
CA ASP A 131 -4.42 -7.63 7.12
C ASP A 131 -5.20 -8.80 7.79
N ASN A 132 -4.56 -9.53 8.71
CA ASN A 132 -5.17 -10.67 9.39
C ASN A 132 -5.66 -10.33 10.81
N ALA A 133 -5.95 -9.06 11.11
CA ALA A 133 -6.55 -8.69 12.38
C ALA A 133 -7.90 -9.41 12.57
N SER A 134 -8.19 -9.86 13.79
CA SER A 134 -9.30 -10.78 14.04
C SER A 134 -10.68 -10.18 13.76
N ASN A 135 -10.87 -8.90 14.07
CA ASN A 135 -12.06 -8.12 13.78
C ASN A 135 -12.20 -7.82 12.27
N VAL A 136 -11.10 -7.44 11.61
CA VAL A 136 -11.05 -7.20 10.16
C VAL A 136 -11.40 -8.46 9.38
N LYS A 137 -10.83 -9.59 9.77
CA LYS A 137 -11.11 -10.88 9.14
C LYS A 137 -12.61 -11.20 9.18
N LYS A 138 -13.25 -11.06 10.34
CA LYS A 138 -14.69 -11.28 10.50
C LYS A 138 -15.51 -10.27 9.70
N ALA A 139 -15.09 -9.00 9.66
CA ALA A 139 -15.76 -7.98 8.85
C ALA A 139 -15.72 -8.34 7.35
N CYS A 140 -14.58 -8.82 6.84
CA CYS A 140 -14.46 -9.27 5.46
C CYS A 140 -15.25 -10.55 5.18
N GLU A 141 -15.40 -11.46 6.15
CA GLU A 141 -16.30 -12.63 6.04
C GLU A 141 -17.75 -12.18 5.86
N ILE A 142 -18.23 -11.23 6.69
CA ILE A 142 -19.57 -10.64 6.55
C ILE A 142 -19.76 -10.00 5.16
N ILE A 143 -18.76 -9.27 4.67
CA ILE A 143 -18.78 -8.66 3.33
C ILE A 143 -18.86 -9.72 2.23
N GLN A 144 -18.09 -10.80 2.35
CA GLN A 144 -18.09 -11.88 1.36
C GLN A 144 -19.42 -12.65 1.34
N ASP A 145 -20.06 -12.84 2.50
CA ASP A 145 -21.40 -13.43 2.59
C ASP A 145 -22.45 -12.53 1.93
N LYS A 146 -22.31 -11.20 2.09
CA LYS A 146 -23.22 -10.21 1.49
C LYS A 146 -23.01 -10.01 -0.01
N PHE A 147 -21.77 -10.06 -0.47
CA PHE A 147 -21.37 -9.87 -1.86
C PHE A 147 -20.49 -11.05 -2.32
N PRO A 148 -21.08 -12.22 -2.66
CA PRO A 148 -20.32 -13.44 -2.99
C PRO A 148 -19.39 -13.33 -4.21
N THR A 149 -19.64 -12.34 -5.06
CA THR A 149 -18.79 -11.99 -6.22
C THR A 149 -17.45 -11.40 -5.80
N ILE A 150 -17.42 -10.68 -4.67
CA ILE A 150 -16.22 -10.03 -4.12
C ILE A 150 -15.44 -11.05 -3.30
N LYS A 151 -14.17 -11.26 -3.64
CA LYS A 151 -13.28 -12.17 -2.92
C LYS A 151 -12.60 -11.47 -1.75
N ASN A 152 -12.70 -12.07 -0.57
CA ASN A 152 -11.85 -11.72 0.55
C ASN A 152 -10.46 -12.33 0.35
N VAL A 153 -9.45 -11.49 0.11
CA VAL A 153 -8.06 -11.92 -0.06
C VAL A 153 -7.23 -11.34 1.06
N ARG A 154 -6.56 -12.21 1.83
CA ARG A 154 -5.66 -11.75 2.90
C ARG A 154 -4.37 -11.16 2.34
N CYS A 155 -3.87 -10.11 2.96
CA CYS A 155 -2.63 -9.47 2.58
C CYS A 155 -1.45 -10.45 2.69
N ILE A 156 -0.89 -10.82 1.54
CA ILE A 156 0.24 -11.74 1.46
C ILE A 156 1.49 -11.13 2.09
N MET A 157 1.66 -9.81 1.99
CA MET A 157 2.79 -9.11 2.61
C MET A 157 2.77 -9.23 4.13
N HIS A 158 1.58 -9.12 4.72
CA HIS A 158 1.39 -9.32 6.16
C HIS A 158 1.74 -10.77 6.55
N CYS A 159 1.31 -11.77 5.76
CA CYS A 159 1.70 -13.16 6.00
C CYS A 159 3.21 -13.37 5.99
N ILE A 160 3.93 -12.76 5.03
CA ILE A 160 5.39 -12.85 4.96
C ILE A 160 6.04 -12.17 6.17
N ASN A 161 5.53 -11.00 6.56
CA ASN A 161 6.02 -10.29 7.74
C ASN A 161 5.87 -11.14 9.01
N LEU A 162 4.72 -11.79 9.21
CA LEU A 162 4.51 -12.69 10.35
C LEU A 162 5.48 -13.87 10.33
N ILE A 163 5.69 -14.51 9.17
CA ILE A 163 6.68 -15.61 9.03
C ILE A 163 8.08 -15.11 9.41
N ALA A 164 8.47 -13.92 8.94
CA ALA A 164 9.76 -13.34 9.29
C ALA A 164 9.89 -13.04 10.79
N CYS A 165 8.86 -12.45 11.40
CA CYS A 165 8.82 -12.20 12.84
C CYS A 165 8.93 -13.49 13.66
N ASP A 166 8.23 -14.55 13.25
CA ASP A 166 8.29 -15.85 13.94
C ASP A 166 9.69 -16.46 13.86
N ILE A 167 10.34 -16.39 12.70
CA ILE A 167 11.74 -16.87 12.53
C ILE A 167 12.70 -16.10 13.45
N VAL A 168 12.53 -14.79 13.59
CA VAL A 168 13.41 -13.94 14.42
C VAL A 168 13.20 -14.20 15.92
N LYS A 169 11.99 -14.62 16.33
CA LYS A 169 11.66 -14.89 17.74
C LYS A 169 12.11 -16.27 18.23
N GLU A 170 12.49 -17.18 17.34
CA GLU A 170 12.95 -18.52 17.73
C GLU A 170 14.30 -18.44 18.47
N GLU A 171 14.33 -19.01 19.69
CA GLU A 171 15.57 -19.11 20.47
C GLU A 171 16.43 -20.26 19.93
N PHE A 172 17.47 -19.92 19.18
CA PHE A 172 18.48 -20.88 18.77
C PHE A 172 19.36 -21.21 20.00
N GLY A 173 19.08 -22.34 20.66
CA GLY A 173 19.75 -22.76 21.90
C GLY A 173 21.29 -22.86 21.86
N ASP A 174 21.89 -23.35 22.96
CA ASP A 174 23.29 -23.13 23.42
C ASP A 174 24.50 -23.47 22.52
N ARG A 175 24.34 -23.78 21.22
CA ARG A 175 25.48 -23.97 20.29
C ARG A 175 25.97 -22.65 19.70
N LYS A 176 26.40 -21.72 20.56
CA LYS A 176 26.66 -20.29 20.23
C LYS A 176 27.62 -20.00 19.06
N ALA A 177 28.62 -20.84 18.77
CA ALA A 177 29.60 -20.58 17.70
C ALA A 177 29.16 -21.09 16.31
N ASP A 178 28.66 -22.34 16.24
CA ASP A 178 28.11 -22.89 14.99
C ASP A 178 26.74 -22.29 14.67
N CYS A 179 25.90 -22.03 15.68
CA CYS A 179 24.63 -21.34 15.49
C CYS A 179 24.82 -19.96 14.88
N TRP A 180 25.88 -19.21 15.18
CA TRP A 180 26.01 -17.85 14.65
C TRP A 180 26.24 -17.82 13.14
N ARG A 181 27.13 -18.67 12.62
CA ARG A 181 27.36 -18.78 11.17
C ARG A 181 26.16 -19.37 10.43
N TRP A 182 25.41 -20.25 11.09
CA TRP A 182 24.17 -20.81 10.54
C TRP A 182 22.99 -19.83 10.60
N VAL A 183 22.84 -19.08 11.68
CA VAL A 183 21.86 -17.98 11.84
C VAL A 183 22.18 -16.89 10.83
N GLU A 184 23.45 -16.57 10.62
CA GLU A 184 23.90 -15.62 9.59
C GLU A 184 23.52 -16.14 8.20
N ILE A 185 23.80 -17.40 7.84
CA ILE A 185 23.38 -17.99 6.55
C ILE A 185 21.85 -18.04 6.39
N ILE A 186 21.10 -18.36 7.44
CA ILE A 186 19.64 -18.43 7.43
C ILE A 186 19.03 -17.04 7.33
N LEU A 187 19.52 -16.07 8.11
CA LEU A 187 19.10 -14.68 8.04
C LEU A 187 19.48 -14.10 6.68
N GLN A 188 20.72 -14.25 6.20
CA GLN A 188 21.14 -13.74 4.90
C GLN A 188 20.26 -14.32 3.80
N ASN A 189 20.12 -15.64 3.71
CA ASN A 189 19.36 -16.24 2.61
C ASN A 189 17.85 -16.03 2.77
N THR A 190 17.28 -16.28 3.96
CA THR A 190 15.82 -16.18 4.16
C THR A 190 15.34 -14.74 4.15
N LEU A 191 16.10 -13.79 4.73
CA LEU A 191 15.77 -12.37 4.63
C LEU A 191 16.06 -11.83 3.24
N ASP A 192 17.10 -12.28 2.52
CA ASP A 192 17.32 -11.85 1.14
C ASP A 192 16.22 -12.37 0.21
N TYR A 193 15.80 -13.63 0.32
CA TYR A 193 14.65 -14.16 -0.41
C TYR A 193 13.34 -13.54 0.04
N GLY A 194 13.17 -13.28 1.34
CA GLY A 194 12.04 -12.54 1.89
C GLY A 194 11.98 -11.13 1.31
N LYS A 195 13.10 -10.41 1.29
CA LYS A 195 13.25 -9.08 0.69
C LYS A 195 13.00 -9.10 -0.81
N LYS A 196 13.55 -10.07 -1.55
CA LYS A 196 13.28 -10.26 -2.98
C LYS A 196 11.80 -10.53 -3.23
N THR A 197 11.16 -11.33 -2.38
CA THR A 197 9.73 -11.61 -2.46
C THR A 197 8.93 -10.34 -2.19
N VAL A 198 9.24 -9.60 -1.11
CA VAL A 198 8.61 -8.31 -0.80
C VAL A 198 8.75 -7.36 -1.98
N LEU A 199 9.97 -7.15 -2.50
CA LEU A 199 10.22 -6.26 -3.64
C LEU A 199 9.45 -6.70 -4.89
N ALA A 200 9.40 -8.00 -5.17
CA ALA A 200 8.63 -8.55 -6.29
C ALA A 200 7.12 -8.32 -6.11
N LEU A 201 6.60 -8.52 -4.90
CA LEU A 201 5.19 -8.27 -4.54
C LEU A 201 4.80 -6.79 -4.56
N GLU A 202 5.76 -5.90 -4.31
CA GLU A 202 5.56 -4.46 -4.35
C GLU A 202 5.63 -3.87 -5.75
N ALA A 203 6.21 -4.61 -6.71
CA ALA A 203 6.31 -4.18 -8.09
C ALA A 203 4.91 -3.90 -8.66
N LYS A 204 4.79 -2.86 -9.50
CA LYS A 204 3.53 -2.54 -10.18
C LYS A 204 3.03 -3.72 -11.03
N SER A 205 3.89 -4.62 -11.48
CA SER A 205 3.52 -5.81 -12.27
C SER A 205 3.11 -7.04 -11.45
N ALA A 206 3.16 -6.98 -10.11
CA ALA A 206 2.90 -8.15 -9.28
C ALA A 206 1.45 -8.62 -9.38
N THR A 207 1.25 -9.92 -9.58
CA THR A 207 -0.07 -10.57 -9.68
C THR A 207 -0.24 -11.64 -8.60
N LEU A 208 -1.47 -12.12 -8.39
CA LEU A 208 -1.74 -13.24 -7.48
C LEU A 208 -0.90 -14.49 -7.82
N ALA A 209 -0.64 -14.74 -9.11
CA ALA A 209 0.22 -15.82 -9.56
C ALA A 209 1.69 -15.63 -9.13
N ASP A 210 2.23 -14.41 -9.29
CA ASP A 210 3.60 -14.08 -8.83
C ASP A 210 3.74 -14.26 -7.32
N CYS A 211 2.67 -13.96 -6.58
CA CYS A 211 2.62 -14.15 -5.14
C CYS A 211 2.68 -15.63 -4.77
N PHE A 212 1.86 -16.45 -5.42
CA PHE A 212 1.87 -17.89 -5.22
C PHE A 212 3.25 -18.48 -5.52
N LEU A 213 3.85 -18.12 -6.64
CA LEU A 213 5.17 -18.60 -7.03
C LEU A 213 6.25 -18.17 -6.03
N SER A 214 6.21 -16.92 -5.56
CA SER A 214 7.18 -16.40 -4.60
C SER A 214 7.06 -17.07 -3.24
N LEU A 215 5.83 -17.28 -2.75
CA LEU A 215 5.57 -18.04 -1.52
C LEU A 215 6.01 -19.50 -1.66
N ALA A 216 5.76 -20.13 -2.81
CA ALA A 216 6.18 -21.49 -3.08
C ALA A 216 7.71 -21.63 -3.07
N LYS A 217 8.43 -20.69 -3.70
CA LYS A 217 9.90 -20.63 -3.67
C LYS A 217 10.43 -20.43 -2.25
N LEU A 218 9.87 -19.49 -1.49
CA LEU A 218 10.23 -19.25 -0.09
C LEU A 218 10.04 -20.52 0.75
N ALA A 219 8.89 -21.18 0.59
CA ALA A 219 8.56 -22.36 1.37
C ALA A 219 9.37 -23.61 0.96
N ALA A 220 9.74 -23.74 -0.31
CA ALA A 220 10.70 -24.76 -0.77
C ALA A 220 12.07 -24.58 -0.12
N MET A 221 12.54 -23.33 0.02
CA MET A 221 13.80 -23.01 0.70
C MET A 221 13.76 -23.32 2.20
N LEU A 222 12.67 -22.95 2.88
CA LEU A 222 12.44 -23.30 4.28
C LEU A 222 12.39 -24.81 4.52
N ASN A 223 11.96 -25.59 3.52
CA ASN A 223 11.94 -27.06 3.60
C ASN A 223 13.31 -27.69 3.28
N LYS A 224 14.16 -27.03 2.48
CA LYS A 224 15.55 -27.46 2.23
C LYS A 224 16.47 -27.18 3.42
N SER A 225 16.21 -26.13 4.20
CA SER A 225 16.90 -25.91 5.46
C SER A 225 16.49 -27.00 6.47
N ARG A 226 17.39 -27.38 7.39
CA ARG A 226 17.09 -28.34 8.48
C ARG A 226 16.12 -27.76 9.53
N PHE A 227 15.20 -26.88 9.13
CA PHE A 227 14.19 -26.28 9.99
C PHE A 227 13.24 -27.39 10.49
N ARG A 228 13.32 -27.71 11.78
CA ARG A 228 12.55 -28.80 12.41
C ARG A 228 11.24 -28.30 13.04
N SER A 229 10.66 -27.21 12.54
CA SER A 229 9.32 -26.81 12.97
C SER A 229 8.27 -27.80 12.42
N ALA A 230 7.57 -28.49 13.31
CA ALA A 230 6.46 -29.38 12.95
C ALA A 230 5.27 -28.60 12.35
N ALA A 231 5.14 -27.30 12.64
CA ALA A 231 4.07 -26.45 12.15
C ALA A 231 4.16 -26.19 10.63
N LEU A 232 5.37 -26.10 10.07
CA LEU A 232 5.61 -25.87 8.64
C LEU A 232 5.54 -27.16 7.79
N LYS A 233 5.56 -28.35 8.40
CA LYS A 233 5.58 -29.64 7.67
C LYS A 233 4.20 -30.12 7.20
N LYS A 234 3.14 -29.33 7.31
CA LYS A 234 1.80 -29.76 6.87
C LYS A 234 1.78 -30.04 5.36
N VAL A 235 1.08 -31.12 5.02
CA VAL A 235 0.99 -31.87 3.76
C VAL A 235 0.87 -31.03 2.46
N SER A 236 0.46 -29.77 2.54
CA SER A 236 0.30 -28.86 1.40
C SER A 236 1.61 -28.48 0.69
N LEU A 237 2.73 -28.42 1.43
CA LEU A 237 3.99 -27.91 0.91
C LEU A 237 4.67 -28.81 -0.14
N LYS A 238 4.61 -30.12 0.03
CA LYS A 238 5.15 -31.08 -0.94
C LYS A 238 4.41 -31.08 -2.28
N LYS A 239 3.09 -30.84 -2.26
CA LYS A 239 2.26 -30.75 -3.48
C LYS A 239 2.57 -29.47 -4.26
N ILE A 240 2.70 -28.34 -3.57
CA ILE A 240 3.05 -27.04 -4.17
C ILE A 240 4.42 -27.10 -4.86
N ILE A 241 5.43 -27.68 -4.20
CA ILE A 241 6.79 -27.82 -4.77
C ILE A 241 6.77 -28.68 -6.05
N LYS A 242 6.00 -29.78 -6.08
CA LYS A 242 5.86 -30.60 -7.29
C LYS A 242 5.21 -29.84 -8.46
N CYS A 243 4.21 -29.01 -8.19
CA CYS A 243 3.58 -28.19 -9.24
C CYS A 243 4.53 -27.12 -9.79
N VAL A 244 5.34 -26.48 -8.93
CA VAL A 244 6.31 -25.46 -9.38
C VAL A 244 7.41 -26.07 -10.25
N VAL A 245 7.85 -27.30 -9.95
CA VAL A 245 8.85 -28.00 -10.77
C VAL A 245 8.26 -28.46 -12.12
N ALA A 246 6.96 -28.80 -12.18
CA ALA A 246 6.30 -29.22 -13.41
C ALA A 246 5.97 -28.08 -14.41
N ILE A 247 5.93 -26.83 -13.94
CA ILE A 247 5.69 -25.64 -14.80
C ILE A 247 6.92 -25.33 -15.68
N ASP A 248 8.09 -25.88 -15.36
CA ASP A 248 9.36 -25.56 -16.03
C ASP A 248 9.67 -26.48 -17.23
N GLU A 249 8.78 -27.44 -17.59
CA GLU A 249 9.17 -28.51 -18.53
C GLU A 249 8.51 -28.52 -19.93
N GLU A 250 7.35 -27.90 -20.20
CA GLU A 250 6.86 -27.74 -21.59
C GLU A 250 5.97 -26.49 -21.75
N ASP A 251 6.11 -25.78 -22.88
CA ASP A 251 5.31 -24.61 -23.22
C ASP A 251 3.90 -25.04 -23.69
N PRO A 252 2.82 -24.71 -22.95
CA PRO A 252 1.50 -25.27 -23.20
C PRO A 252 0.71 -24.59 -24.33
N PHE A 253 1.22 -23.51 -24.95
CA PHE A 253 0.50 -22.73 -25.97
C PHE A 253 1.45 -22.18 -27.05
N ASP A 254 0.98 -22.14 -28.31
CA ASP A 254 1.73 -21.71 -29.51
C ASP A 254 1.91 -20.16 -29.64
N LEU A 255 1.97 -19.42 -28.52
CA LEU A 255 2.10 -17.95 -28.53
C LEU A 255 3.44 -17.48 -27.97
N ASP A 256 4.04 -16.48 -28.61
CA ASP A 256 5.32 -15.90 -28.21
C ASP A 256 5.28 -15.33 -26.77
N LEU A 257 6.04 -15.98 -25.88
CA LEU A 257 6.23 -15.60 -24.47
C LEU A 257 6.92 -14.24 -24.29
N SER A 258 7.51 -13.66 -25.34
CA SER A 258 8.10 -12.32 -25.28
C SER A 258 7.07 -11.25 -24.88
N ILE A 259 5.80 -11.43 -25.26
CA ILE A 259 4.68 -10.54 -24.90
C ILE A 259 4.26 -10.74 -23.43
N ALA A 260 4.28 -11.98 -22.93
CA ALA A 260 3.98 -12.30 -21.52
C ALA A 260 4.98 -11.65 -20.55
N LYS A 261 6.25 -11.49 -20.96
CA LYS A 261 7.28 -10.83 -20.17
C LYS A 261 7.01 -9.34 -19.93
N GLN A 262 6.21 -8.69 -20.78
CA GLN A 262 5.84 -7.28 -20.62
C GLN A 262 4.56 -7.12 -19.79
N SER A 263 3.56 -7.99 -20.00
CA SER A 263 2.33 -8.03 -19.23
C SER A 263 1.64 -9.38 -19.39
N SER A 264 1.68 -10.19 -18.33
CA SER A 264 1.01 -11.50 -18.28
C SER A 264 -0.49 -11.36 -18.57
N LEU A 265 -1.14 -10.31 -18.06
CA LEU A 265 -2.54 -10.01 -18.34
C LEU A 265 -2.82 -9.77 -19.83
N ASN A 266 -1.94 -9.04 -20.53
CA ASN A 266 -2.13 -8.77 -21.96
C ASN A 266 -1.94 -10.02 -22.80
N TRP A 267 -1.01 -10.91 -22.41
CA TRP A 267 -0.83 -12.19 -23.10
C TRP A 267 -2.09 -13.06 -23.00
N TRP A 268 -2.70 -13.18 -21.80
CA TRP A 268 -3.95 -13.92 -21.63
C TRP A 268 -5.14 -13.29 -22.37
N LYS A 269 -5.13 -11.97 -22.60
CA LYS A 269 -6.13 -11.29 -23.44
C LYS A 269 -5.97 -11.58 -24.94
N LEU A 270 -4.78 -11.98 -25.39
CA LEU A 270 -4.49 -12.28 -26.80
C LEU A 270 -4.89 -13.69 -27.23
N ILE A 271 -5.16 -14.59 -26.28
CA ILE A 271 -5.64 -15.94 -26.58
C ILE A 271 -7.06 -15.85 -27.14
N ALA A 272 -7.17 -15.93 -28.48
CA ALA A 272 -8.44 -16.01 -29.17
C ALA A 272 -9.09 -17.36 -28.87
N THR A 273 -10.25 -17.33 -28.21
CA THR A 273 -11.02 -18.53 -27.84
C THR A 273 -12.31 -18.56 -28.65
N ASP A 274 -12.21 -19.01 -29.89
CA ASP A 274 -13.34 -19.26 -30.78
C ASP A 274 -13.30 -20.75 -31.18
N PRO A 275 -14.43 -21.51 -31.12
CA PRO A 275 -15.83 -21.07 -31.20
C PRO A 275 -16.53 -20.85 -29.85
N LYS A 276 -15.83 -20.96 -28.72
CA LYS A 276 -16.41 -20.76 -27.37
C LYS A 276 -15.37 -20.08 -26.49
N PRO A 277 -15.77 -19.13 -25.62
CA PRO A 277 -14.85 -18.57 -24.67
C PRO A 277 -14.37 -19.69 -23.76
N GLU A 278 -13.09 -20.06 -23.85
CA GLU A 278 -12.51 -20.91 -22.84
C GLU A 278 -12.64 -20.14 -21.53
N LEU A 279 -13.27 -20.77 -20.53
CA LEU A 279 -13.41 -20.18 -19.20
C LEU A 279 -12.04 -19.83 -18.60
N LEU A 280 -10.98 -20.48 -19.08
CA LEU A 280 -9.63 -20.37 -18.56
C LEU A 280 -9.01 -18.97 -18.75
N PRO A 281 -8.85 -18.39 -19.96
CA PRO A 281 -8.32 -17.02 -20.09
C PRO A 281 -9.11 -15.97 -19.30
N LYS A 282 -10.44 -16.10 -19.22
CA LYS A 282 -11.29 -15.20 -18.43
C LYS A 282 -11.00 -15.31 -16.93
N VAL A 283 -10.96 -16.54 -16.41
CA VAL A 283 -10.64 -16.80 -15.00
C VAL A 283 -9.21 -16.34 -14.68
N VAL A 284 -8.25 -16.59 -15.57
CA VAL A 284 -6.87 -16.16 -15.37
C VAL A 284 -6.76 -14.63 -15.38
N CYS A 285 -7.38 -13.94 -16.35
CA CYS A 285 -7.43 -12.47 -16.37
C CYS A 285 -8.02 -11.89 -15.07
N TYR A 286 -9.11 -12.49 -14.57
CA TYR A 286 -9.73 -12.11 -13.31
C TYR A 286 -8.80 -12.33 -12.10
N LEU A 287 -8.09 -13.47 -12.05
CA LEU A 287 -7.12 -13.72 -10.97
C LEU A 287 -5.91 -12.78 -11.04
N LEU A 288 -5.46 -12.45 -12.25
CA LEU A 288 -4.31 -11.58 -12.49
C LEU A 288 -4.61 -10.10 -12.23
N SER A 289 -5.87 -9.65 -12.29
CA SER A 289 -6.23 -8.27 -11.94
C SER A 289 -6.20 -8.03 -10.42
N ILE A 290 -6.42 -9.05 -9.60
CA ILE A 290 -6.44 -8.92 -8.14
C ILE A 290 -5.06 -8.53 -7.60
N CYS A 291 -4.99 -7.49 -6.77
CA CYS A 291 -3.77 -7.09 -6.04
C CYS A 291 -3.77 -7.69 -4.62
N PRO A 292 -3.02 -8.76 -4.34
CA PRO A 292 -3.20 -9.53 -3.11
C PRO A 292 -2.37 -9.00 -1.92
N ASN A 293 -2.02 -7.71 -1.93
CA ASN A 293 -1.33 -7.07 -0.81
C ASN A 293 -1.87 -5.65 -0.57
N SER A 294 -1.92 -5.28 0.71
CA SER A 294 -2.23 -3.94 1.21
C SER A 294 -0.98 -3.10 1.49
N ALA A 295 0.19 -3.42 0.92
CA ALA A 295 1.45 -2.71 1.21
C ALA A 295 1.40 -1.21 0.84
N THR A 296 0.48 -0.82 -0.05
CA THR A 296 0.22 0.59 -0.34
C THR A 296 -0.41 1.32 0.84
N CYS A 297 -1.26 0.66 1.63
CA CYS A 297 -1.85 1.20 2.84
C CYS A 297 -0.76 1.56 3.86
N GLU A 298 0.17 0.64 4.13
CA GLU A 298 1.30 0.81 5.06
C GLU A 298 2.24 1.95 4.63
N ARG A 299 2.57 2.03 3.33
CA ARG A 299 3.34 3.17 2.80
C ARG A 299 2.58 4.48 2.90
N GLY A 300 1.26 4.42 2.74
CA GLY A 300 0.36 5.53 3.00
C GLY A 300 0.52 6.04 4.41
N PHE A 301 0.45 5.14 5.40
CA PHE A 301 0.64 5.49 6.80
C PHE A 301 2.05 5.95 7.13
N SER A 302 3.10 5.44 6.49
CA SER A 302 4.44 6.03 6.61
C SER A 302 4.50 7.45 6.06
N THR A 303 3.85 7.71 4.93
CA THR A 303 3.77 9.06 4.32
C THR A 303 2.97 10.01 5.21
N LEU A 304 1.82 9.55 5.71
CA LEU A 304 0.96 10.29 6.63
C LEU A 304 1.66 10.54 7.96
N GLY A 305 2.33 9.53 8.52
CA GLY A 305 3.13 9.62 9.74
C GLY A 305 4.18 10.72 9.64
N TRP A 306 4.91 10.77 8.53
CA TRP A 306 5.86 11.86 8.25
C TRP A 306 5.20 13.26 8.21
N LEU A 307 3.98 13.37 7.65
CA LEU A 307 3.20 14.61 7.62
C LEU A 307 2.66 15.00 9.00
N PHE A 308 2.23 14.02 9.80
CA PHE A 308 1.73 14.18 11.16
C PHE A 308 2.84 14.54 12.17
N GLU A 309 3.99 13.87 12.10
CA GLU A 309 5.10 14.00 13.06
C GLU A 309 5.77 15.38 13.03
N ARG A 310 5.71 16.09 11.89
CA ARG A 310 6.26 17.45 11.76
C ARG A 310 5.44 18.54 12.48
N ARG A 311 4.60 18.18 13.45
CA ARG A 311 3.77 19.11 14.27
C ARG A 311 2.84 19.99 13.43
N LEU A 312 2.48 19.55 12.23
CA LEU A 312 1.41 20.17 11.48
C LEU A 312 0.12 19.59 12.07
N ASN A 313 -0.62 20.38 12.85
CA ASN A 313 -1.91 19.99 13.42
C ASN A 313 -2.99 19.97 12.32
N LEU A 314 -2.75 19.17 11.28
CA LEU A 314 -3.58 19.09 10.08
C LEU A 314 -4.86 18.34 10.40
N LYS A 315 -5.96 18.85 9.84
CA LYS A 315 -7.23 18.14 9.85
C LYS A 315 -7.13 16.90 8.97
N LEU A 316 -7.90 15.87 9.28
CA LEU A 316 -7.97 14.63 8.47
C LEU A 316 -8.30 14.95 7.01
N THR A 317 -9.21 15.89 6.76
CA THR A 317 -9.59 16.33 5.41
C THR A 317 -8.41 16.88 4.62
N THR A 318 -7.52 17.64 5.26
CA THR A 318 -6.30 18.16 4.62
C THR A 318 -5.32 17.03 4.30
N LEU A 319 -5.16 16.07 5.21
CA LEU A 319 -4.29 14.92 5.00
C LEU A 319 -4.79 14.01 3.89
N GLU A 320 -6.10 13.78 3.84
CA GLU A 320 -6.74 13.04 2.76
C GLU A 320 -6.50 13.74 1.42
N SER A 321 -6.71 15.06 1.36
CA SER A 321 -6.47 15.87 0.17
C SER A 321 -5.03 15.73 -0.34
N MET A 322 -4.05 15.91 0.55
CA MET A 322 -2.64 15.77 0.20
C MET A 322 -2.31 14.34 -0.24
N TYR A 323 -2.86 13.33 0.43
CA TYR A 323 -2.57 11.94 0.12
C TYR A 323 -3.23 11.47 -1.20
N LYS A 324 -4.41 12.00 -1.54
CA LYS A 324 -5.03 11.83 -2.87
C LYS A 324 -4.13 12.35 -3.99
N LEU A 325 -3.62 13.57 -3.85
CA LEU A 325 -2.67 14.14 -4.82
C LEU A 325 -1.40 13.27 -4.94
N ILE A 326 -0.78 12.91 -3.81
CA ILE A 326 0.46 12.09 -3.80
C ILE A 326 0.24 10.74 -4.49
N THR A 327 -0.88 10.06 -4.20
CA THR A 327 -1.17 8.75 -4.80
C THR A 327 -1.46 8.85 -6.28
N TYR A 328 -2.24 9.86 -6.70
CA TYR A 328 -2.52 10.12 -8.11
C TYR A 328 -1.23 10.35 -8.91
N TRP A 329 -0.39 11.30 -8.49
CA TRP A 329 0.85 11.63 -9.21
C TRP A 329 1.85 10.46 -9.22
N LYS A 330 1.95 9.68 -8.15
CA LYS A 330 2.78 8.45 -8.14
C LYS A 330 2.26 7.39 -9.12
N SER A 331 0.95 7.27 -9.25
CA SER A 331 0.31 6.31 -10.15
C SER A 331 0.41 6.72 -11.62
N ASN A 332 0.27 8.01 -11.91
CA ASN A 332 0.19 8.57 -13.27
C ASN A 332 1.46 9.31 -13.73
N SER A 333 2.54 9.25 -12.97
CA SER A 333 3.81 9.92 -13.30
C SER A 333 4.31 9.70 -14.73
N LYS A 334 4.13 8.50 -15.31
CA LYS A 334 4.54 8.21 -16.69
C LYS A 334 3.70 8.91 -17.76
N THR A 335 2.43 9.19 -17.47
CA THR A 335 1.48 9.75 -18.45
C THR A 335 1.27 11.25 -18.25
N GLU A 336 1.50 11.76 -17.04
CA GLU A 336 1.22 13.16 -16.70
C GLU A 336 2.50 14.01 -16.55
N LEU A 337 3.70 13.41 -16.51
CA LEU A 337 4.95 14.14 -16.42
C LEU A 337 5.84 13.84 -17.64
N ASP A 338 5.96 14.82 -18.54
CA ASP A 338 6.69 14.71 -19.81
C ASP A 338 8.17 14.29 -19.67
N TYR A 339 8.77 14.54 -18.50
CA TYR A 339 10.17 14.24 -18.20
C TYR A 339 10.39 12.95 -17.39
N TYR A 340 9.33 12.18 -17.09
CA TYR A 340 9.46 11.01 -16.24
C TYR A 340 10.24 9.88 -16.92
N GLY A 341 11.46 9.62 -16.44
CA GLY A 341 12.31 8.56 -16.96
C GLY A 341 13.13 8.93 -18.20
N VAL A 342 13.31 10.22 -18.49
CA VAL A 342 14.36 10.66 -19.41
C VAL A 342 15.71 10.41 -18.72
N ASP A 343 16.29 9.23 -18.97
CA ASP A 343 17.69 8.96 -18.66
C ASP A 343 18.53 10.07 -19.32
N GLN A 344 19.23 10.87 -18.52
CA GLN A 344 20.27 11.79 -19.00
C GLN A 344 21.52 11.03 -19.48
N ARG A 345 21.34 9.95 -20.25
CA ARG A 345 22.44 9.26 -20.95
C ARG A 345 22.48 9.68 -22.40
N LYS A 346 22.63 10.98 -22.64
CA LYS A 346 23.25 11.53 -23.84
C LYS A 346 23.94 12.82 -23.43
N ASN A 347 25.22 12.71 -23.13
CA ASN A 347 26.29 13.61 -23.60
C ASN A 347 27.64 12.96 -23.30
#